data_AF-A0A838HFQ8-F1
#
_entry.id   AF-A0A838HFQ8-F1
#
_cell.length_a   1.000
_cell.length_b   1.000
_cell.length_c   1.000
_cell.angle_alpha   90.00
_cell.angle_beta   90.00
_cell.angle_gamma   90.00
#
_symmetry.space_group_name_H-M   'P 1'
#
loop_
_entity.id
_entity.type
_entity.pdbx_description
1 polymer ?
#
loop_
_entity_poly.entity_id
_entity_poly.type
_entity_poly.pdbx_seq_one_letter_code
_entity_poly.pdbx_strand_id
1 'polypeptide(L)'
;MKQGDIVVIQGGSSDVELLQDLAADAREMGGSPLVLLSTVNVEQQPPVRTSADFAAQEGKAGLVLAGLMDVYIAVAPGEDVAPGEGEPSGAGQALGEASMHEAAVAAMLQAARDRGVRTVVVRNGEVEVDGTLVTKAVS
;
A
#
# COMPACT_ATOMS: atom_id res chain seq x y z
N MET A 1 1.98 -18.42 -6.24
CA MET A 1 2.59 -18.50 -4.90
C MET A 1 3.15 -19.88 -4.71
N LYS A 2 4.13 -20.02 -3.83
CA LYS A 2 4.70 -21.29 -3.38
C LYS A 2 4.38 -21.48 -1.90
N GLN A 3 4.49 -22.72 -1.43
CA GLN A 3 4.29 -23.03 -0.03
C GLN A 3 5.29 -22.26 0.85
N GLY A 4 4.77 -21.54 1.84
CA GLY A 4 5.59 -20.75 2.77
C GLY A 4 5.87 -19.32 2.32
N ASP A 5 5.50 -18.90 1.10
CA ASP A 5 5.62 -17.51 0.66
C ASP A 5 4.91 -16.59 1.66
N ILE A 6 5.57 -15.54 2.13
CA ILE A 6 4.96 -14.50 2.95
C ILE A 6 4.25 -13.52 2.02
N VAL A 7 2.93 -13.43 2.17
CA VAL A 7 2.06 -12.63 1.29
C VAL A 7 1.55 -11.43 2.07
N VAL A 8 2.05 -10.24 1.77
CA VAL A 8 1.54 -9.01 2.38
C VAL A 8 0.37 -8.51 1.55
N ILE A 9 -0.78 -8.32 2.18
CA ILE A 9 -2.01 -7.85 1.53
C ILE A 9 -2.42 -6.55 2.21
N GLN A 10 -2.46 -5.44 1.47
CA GLN A 10 -2.78 -4.13 1.99
C GLN A 10 -4.05 -3.57 1.34
N GLY A 11 -4.91 -2.94 2.13
CA GLY A 11 -6.07 -2.19 1.65
C GLY A 11 -6.66 -1.28 2.71
N GLY A 12 -7.73 -0.56 2.34
CA GLY A 12 -8.45 0.34 3.23
C GLY A 12 -9.52 -0.38 4.06
N SER A 13 -10.13 0.34 5.01
CA SER A 13 -11.26 -0.16 5.79
C SER A 13 -12.51 -0.48 4.95
N SER A 14 -12.63 0.09 3.75
CA SER A 14 -13.69 -0.24 2.79
C SER A 14 -13.53 -1.64 2.19
N ASP A 15 -12.31 -2.19 2.21
CA ASP A 15 -11.95 -3.37 1.42
C ASP A 15 -11.87 -4.63 2.28
N VAL A 16 -12.35 -4.59 3.52
CA VAL A 16 -12.16 -5.67 4.51
C VAL A 16 -12.63 -7.03 4.01
N GLU A 17 -13.78 -7.10 3.34
CA GLU A 17 -14.29 -8.35 2.76
C GLU A 17 -13.33 -8.89 1.67
N LEU A 18 -12.91 -8.04 0.74
CA LEU A 18 -11.94 -8.41 -0.31
C LEU A 18 -10.59 -8.83 0.28
N LEU A 19 -10.11 -8.13 1.32
CA LEU A 19 -8.86 -8.47 2.01
C LEU A 19 -8.94 -9.84 2.69
N GLN A 20 -10.10 -10.21 3.23
CA GLN A 20 -10.33 -11.53 3.82
C GLN A 20 -10.34 -12.63 2.76
N ASP A 21 -11.02 -12.40 1.64
CA ASP A 21 -11.08 -13.33 0.52
C ASP A 21 -9.67 -13.57 -0.06
N LEU A 22 -8.92 -12.50 -0.32
CA LEU A 22 -7.54 -12.60 -0.79
C LEU A 22 -6.62 -13.35 0.19
N ALA A 23 -6.83 -13.17 1.50
CA ALA A 23 -6.08 -13.89 2.52
C ALA A 23 -6.45 -15.38 2.58
N ALA A 24 -7.72 -15.72 2.36
CA ALA A 24 -8.17 -17.10 2.26
C ALA A 24 -7.54 -17.79 1.03
N ASP A 25 -7.63 -17.16 -0.13
CA ASP A 25 -7.04 -17.64 -1.38
C ASP A 25 -5.52 -17.83 -1.26
N ALA A 26 -4.83 -16.86 -0.63
CA ALA A 26 -3.40 -16.96 -0.37
C ALA A 26 -3.04 -18.19 0.48
N ARG A 27 -3.83 -18.50 1.52
CA ARG A 27 -3.64 -19.70 2.34
C ARG A 27 -3.90 -20.98 1.57
N GLU A 28 -4.97 -21.02 0.77
CA GLU A 28 -5.30 -22.19 -0.05
C GLU A 28 -4.19 -22.50 -1.06
N MET A 29 -3.53 -21.46 -1.59
CA MET A 29 -2.36 -21.58 -2.46
C MET A 29 -1.04 -21.87 -1.70
N GLY A 30 -1.09 -22.06 -0.39
CA GLY A 30 0.05 -22.40 0.46
C GLY A 30 0.88 -21.23 0.99
N GLY A 31 0.45 -19.98 0.73
CA GLY A 31 1.06 -18.78 1.26
C GLY A 31 0.70 -18.51 2.73
N SER A 32 1.48 -17.64 3.36
CA SER A 32 1.29 -17.14 4.72
C SER A 32 0.87 -15.68 4.67
N PRO A 33 -0.44 -15.36 4.66
CA PRO A 33 -0.89 -13.99 4.50
C PRO A 33 -0.67 -13.15 5.76
N LEU A 34 -0.20 -11.93 5.55
CA LEU A 34 -0.15 -10.85 6.52
C LEU A 34 -0.99 -9.68 5.98
N VAL A 35 -2.12 -9.41 6.64
CA VAL A 35 -3.07 -8.37 6.20
C VAL A 35 -2.75 -7.06 6.91
N LEU A 36 -2.54 -6.01 6.13
CA LEU A 36 -2.35 -4.63 6.58
C LEU A 36 -3.62 -3.83 6.28
N LEU A 37 -4.33 -3.47 7.34
CA LEU A 37 -5.51 -2.63 7.24
C LEU A 37 -5.15 -1.17 7.50
N SER A 38 -5.34 -0.32 6.50
CA SER A 38 -5.21 1.13 6.66
C SER A 38 -6.54 1.69 7.16
N THR A 39 -6.59 2.11 8.43
CA THR A 39 -7.82 2.59 9.09
C THR A 39 -7.96 4.11 9.10
N VAL A 40 -6.95 4.84 8.61
CA VAL A 40 -6.90 6.31 8.67
C VAL A 40 -6.86 6.86 7.25
N ASN A 41 -7.90 7.61 6.87
CA ASN A 41 -7.81 8.54 5.76
C ASN A 41 -6.98 9.74 6.24
N VAL A 42 -5.66 9.65 6.10
CA VAL A 42 -4.72 10.69 6.56
C VAL A 42 -5.04 12.05 5.94
N GLU A 43 -5.62 12.07 4.74
CA GLU A 43 -6.06 13.27 4.04
C GLU A 43 -7.18 14.05 4.75
N GLN A 44 -7.97 13.39 5.63
CA GLN A 44 -9.08 14.02 6.34
C GLN A 44 -8.77 14.39 7.79
N GLN A 45 -7.58 14.05 8.29
CA GLN A 45 -7.18 14.44 9.63
C GLN A 45 -6.38 15.75 9.60
N PRO A 46 -6.64 16.69 10.52
CA PRO A 46 -5.75 17.83 10.69
C PRO A 46 -4.34 17.30 11.01
N PRO A 47 -3.27 17.88 10.42
CA PRO A 47 -1.91 17.41 10.64
C PRO A 47 -1.64 17.35 12.14
N VAL A 48 -1.46 16.14 12.65
CA VAL A 48 -1.06 15.93 14.03
C VAL A 48 0.35 16.49 14.10
N ARG A 49 0.59 17.52 14.94
CA ARG A 49 1.93 18.03 15.19
C ARG A 49 2.79 16.90 15.74
N THR A 50 3.48 16.19 14.87
CA THR A 50 4.47 15.21 15.25
C THR A 50 5.76 15.94 15.63
N SER A 51 6.53 15.38 16.56
CA SER A 51 7.84 15.95 16.87
C SER A 51 8.77 15.77 15.66
N ALA A 52 9.73 16.69 15.47
CA ALA A 52 10.73 16.56 14.41
C ALA A 52 11.48 15.21 14.48
N ASP A 53 11.68 14.69 15.70
CA ASP A 53 12.29 13.37 15.92
C ASP A 53 11.44 12.21 15.39
N PHE A 54 10.11 12.34 15.43
CA PHE A 54 9.19 11.33 14.90
C PHE A 54 9.13 11.40 13.36
N ALA A 55 9.06 12.61 12.79
CA ALA A 55 9.12 12.81 11.34
C ALA A 55 10.47 12.38 10.74
N ALA A 56 11.57 12.48 11.50
CA ALA A 56 12.90 12.05 11.08
C ALA A 56 13.14 10.54 11.20
N GLN A 57 12.22 9.76 11.77
CA GLN A 57 12.33 8.30 11.73
C GLN A 57 12.05 7.83 10.31
N GLU A 58 13.11 7.51 9.58
CA GLU A 58 13.02 6.73 8.34
C GLU A 58 12.13 5.51 8.59
N GLY A 59 11.27 5.16 7.62
CA GLY A 59 10.30 4.06 7.67
C GLY A 59 10.93 2.68 7.76
N LYS A 60 11.68 2.40 8.83
CA LYS A 60 12.43 1.16 9.09
C LYS A 60 11.51 -0.05 9.09
N ALA A 61 10.29 0.10 9.57
CA ALA A 61 9.29 -0.97 9.56
C ALA A 61 8.97 -1.43 8.13
N GLY A 62 8.79 -0.50 7.18
CA GLY A 62 8.56 -0.81 5.77
C GLY A 62 9.75 -1.52 5.15
N LEU A 63 10.97 -1.05 5.41
CA LEU A 63 12.19 -1.70 4.89
C LEU A 63 12.43 -3.10 5.45
N VAL A 64 12.11 -3.33 6.73
CA VAL A 64 12.15 -4.66 7.34
C VAL A 64 11.10 -5.56 6.70
N LEU A 65 9.87 -5.06 6.52
CA LEU A 65 8.79 -5.82 5.91
C LEU A 65 9.14 -6.22 4.46
N ALA A 66 9.74 -5.30 3.68
CA ALA A 66 10.23 -5.58 2.33
C ALA A 66 11.30 -6.69 2.29
N GLY A 67 12.02 -6.92 3.39
CA GLY A 67 12.97 -8.03 3.52
C GLY A 67 12.35 -9.36 3.92
N LEU A 68 11.07 -9.39 4.29
CA LEU A 68 10.36 -10.57 4.76
C LEU A 68 9.30 -11.06 3.78
N MET A 69 8.75 -10.18 2.94
CA MET A 69 7.69 -10.54 2.00
C MET A 69 8.24 -11.20 0.73
N ASP A 70 7.47 -12.10 0.14
CA ASP A 70 7.71 -12.70 -1.18
C ASP A 70 6.73 -12.17 -2.23
N VAL A 71 5.52 -11.84 -1.77
CA VAL A 71 4.45 -11.27 -2.59
C VAL A 71 3.82 -10.09 -1.86
N TYR A 72 3.57 -9.01 -2.59
CA TYR A 72 2.85 -7.84 -2.11
C TYR A 72 1.60 -7.61 -2.96
N ILE A 73 0.44 -7.56 -2.33
CA ILE A 73 -0.85 -7.29 -2.96
C ILE A 73 -1.39 -5.99 -2.37
N ALA A 74 -1.59 -4.98 -3.21
CA ALA A 74 -2.22 -3.72 -2.83
C ALA A 74 -3.60 -3.59 -3.46
N VAL A 75 -4.62 -3.34 -2.64
CA VAL A 75 -5.95 -2.92 -3.07
C VAL A 75 -5.97 -1.40 -3.07
N ALA A 76 -6.10 -0.81 -4.26
CA ALA A 76 -6.28 0.63 -4.38
C ALA A 76 -7.72 1.00 -4.00
N PRO A 77 -7.93 2.10 -3.25
CA PRO A 77 -9.27 2.57 -2.95
C PRO A 77 -10.03 2.84 -4.25
N GLY A 78 -11.28 2.39 -4.30
CA GLY A 78 -12.15 2.54 -5.45
C GLY A 78 -12.70 3.96 -5.57
N GLU A 79 -11.89 4.94 -5.96
CA GLU A 79 -12.31 6.20 -6.59
C GLU A 79 -11.08 6.98 -7.09
N ASP A 80 -11.16 7.49 -8.32
CA ASP A 80 -10.26 8.53 -8.83
C ASP A 80 -10.36 9.76 -7.92
N VAL A 81 -9.46 9.89 -6.95
CA VAL A 81 -9.16 11.20 -6.39
C VAL A 81 -8.39 11.94 -7.47
N ALA A 82 -9.13 12.60 -8.37
CA ALA A 82 -8.55 13.63 -9.21
C ALA A 82 -7.75 14.58 -8.30
N PRO A 83 -6.47 14.88 -8.61
CA PRO A 83 -5.72 15.84 -7.82
C PRO A 83 -6.48 17.16 -7.87
N GLY A 84 -7.11 17.51 -6.76
CA GLY A 84 -8.02 18.65 -6.68
C GLY A 84 -7.30 19.92 -7.11
N GLU A 85 -7.80 20.55 -8.17
CA GLU A 85 -7.56 21.96 -8.47
C GLU A 85 -8.05 22.80 -7.29
N GLY A 86 -7.15 23.12 -6.36
CA GLY A 86 -7.49 23.90 -5.19
C GLY A 86 -6.45 23.82 -4.10
N GLU A 87 -5.23 24.28 -4.37
CA GLU A 87 -4.25 24.58 -3.32
C GLU A 87 -4.87 25.54 -2.29
N PRO A 88 -4.98 25.17 -1.00
CA PRO A 88 -4.99 26.14 0.07
C PRO A 88 -3.54 26.43 0.43
N SER A 89 -3.14 27.69 0.33
CA SER A 89 -1.80 28.24 0.58
C SER A 89 -1.29 28.14 2.03
N GLY A 90 -1.61 27.05 2.74
CA GLY A 90 -0.98 26.58 3.99
C GLY A 90 -0.25 25.23 3.83
N ALA A 91 -0.13 24.73 2.59
CA ALA A 91 0.26 23.37 2.24
C ALA A 91 1.69 22.93 2.61
N GLY A 92 2.61 23.83 2.96
CA GLY A 92 4.04 23.51 3.07
C GLY A 92 4.45 22.50 4.16
N GLN A 93 3.65 22.31 5.22
CA GLN A 93 3.96 21.35 6.29
C GLN A 93 3.15 20.05 6.21
N ALA A 94 1.87 20.12 5.82
CA ALA A 94 1.05 18.94 5.59
C ALA A 94 1.51 18.13 4.35
N LEU A 95 1.99 18.82 3.30
CA LEU A 95 2.66 18.17 2.17
C LEU A 95 3.97 17.49 2.60
N GLY A 96 4.65 17.99 3.63
CA GLY A 96 5.88 17.39 4.16
C GLY A 96 5.64 16.01 4.78
N GLU A 97 4.58 15.85 5.57
CA GLU A 97 4.28 14.58 6.24
C GLU A 97 3.61 13.56 5.31
N ALA A 98 2.71 14.00 4.42
CA ALA A 98 2.14 13.15 3.38
C ALA A 98 3.21 12.67 2.39
N SER A 99 4.13 13.56 1.97
CA SER A 99 5.26 13.19 1.11
C SER A 99 6.25 12.26 1.79
N MET A 100 6.41 12.32 3.12
CA MET A 100 7.25 11.36 3.86
C MET A 100 6.61 9.97 3.94
N HIS A 101 5.28 9.89 4.12
CA HIS A 101 4.58 8.60 4.10
C HIS A 101 4.61 7.98 2.69
N GLU A 102 4.32 8.76 1.65
CA GLU A 102 4.46 8.33 0.27
C GLU A 102 5.90 7.92 -0.06
N ALA A 103 6.90 8.70 0.37
CA ALA A 103 8.31 8.37 0.15
C ALA A 103 8.71 7.09 0.89
N ALA A 104 8.22 6.85 2.10
CA ALA A 104 8.49 5.62 2.85
C ALA A 104 7.85 4.39 2.19
N VAL A 105 6.60 4.52 1.70
CA VAL A 105 5.93 3.46 0.93
C VAL A 105 6.63 3.22 -0.39
N ALA A 106 7.02 4.28 -1.11
CA ALA A 106 7.79 4.17 -2.35
C ALA A 106 9.15 3.50 -2.13
N ALA A 107 9.85 3.84 -1.04
CA ALA A 107 11.11 3.21 -0.66
C ALA A 107 10.93 1.72 -0.31
N MET A 108 9.86 1.36 0.40
CA MET A 108 9.50 -0.03 0.67
C MET A 108 9.26 -0.79 -0.64
N LEU A 109 8.44 -0.25 -1.54
CA LEU A 109 8.11 -0.88 -2.82
C LEU A 109 9.34 -1.02 -3.71
N GLN A 110 10.21 -0.02 -3.74
CA GLN A 110 11.49 -0.12 -4.45
C GLN A 110 12.38 -1.22 -3.85
N ALA A 111 12.51 -1.25 -2.52
CA ALA A 111 13.30 -2.27 -1.82
C ALA A 111 12.72 -3.68 -1.96
N ALA A 112 11.41 -3.81 -2.16
CA ALA A 112 10.74 -5.08 -2.46
C ALA A 112 11.03 -5.52 -3.91
N ARG A 113 10.92 -4.61 -4.88
CA ARG A 113 11.27 -4.87 -6.29
C ARG A 113 12.73 -5.30 -6.46
N ASP A 114 13.65 -4.61 -5.80
CA ASP A 114 15.09 -4.94 -5.85
C ASP A 114 15.38 -6.36 -5.33
N ARG A 115 14.49 -6.92 -4.52
CA ARG A 115 14.55 -8.29 -4.00
C ARG A 115 13.77 -9.32 -4.82
N GLY A 116 13.11 -8.89 -5.90
CA GLY A 116 12.29 -9.76 -6.75
C GLY A 116 10.94 -10.11 -6.14
N VAL A 117 10.46 -9.32 -5.17
CA VAL A 117 9.10 -9.46 -4.64
C VAL A 117 8.10 -9.21 -5.76
N ARG A 118 7.15 -10.13 -5.93
CA ARG A 118 6.08 -9.96 -6.90
C ARG A 118 5.05 -8.96 -6.38
N THR A 119 4.77 -7.93 -7.16
CA THR A 119 3.80 -6.90 -6.83
C THR A 119 2.52 -7.09 -7.62
N VAL A 120 1.38 -7.14 -6.93
CA VAL A 120 0.05 -7.17 -7.54
C VAL A 120 -0.72 -5.94 -7.05
N VAL A 121 -1.26 -5.15 -7.97
CA VAL A 121 -2.14 -4.03 -7.65
C VAL A 121 -3.53 -4.35 -8.19
N VAL A 122 -4.51 -4.38 -7.30
CA VAL A 122 -5.91 -4.59 -7.61
C VAL A 122 -6.61 -3.22 -7.52
N ARG A 123 -7.20 -2.79 -8.63
CA ARG A 123 -8.03 -1.58 -8.72
C ARG A 123 -9.41 -1.99 -9.22
N ASN A 124 -10.38 -1.08 -9.15
CA ASN A 124 -11.73 -1.33 -9.65
C ASN A 124 -11.71 -1.79 -11.12
N GLY A 125 -11.89 -3.11 -11.30
CA GLY A 125 -11.87 -3.76 -12.61
C GLY A 125 -10.49 -3.96 -13.24
N GLU A 126 -9.39 -3.59 -12.59
CA GLU A 126 -8.04 -3.71 -13.17
C GLU A 126 -7.09 -4.47 -12.25
N VAL A 127 -6.29 -5.35 -12.85
CA VAL A 127 -5.24 -6.10 -12.13
C VAL A 127 -3.92 -5.84 -12.83
N GLU A 128 -2.97 -5.28 -12.10
CA GLU A 128 -1.60 -5.04 -12.54
C GLU A 128 -0.65 -5.97 -11.79
N VAL A 129 0.26 -6.62 -12.51
CA VAL A 129 1.29 -7.49 -11.95
C VAL A 129 2.66 -6.98 -12.40
N ASP A 130 3.52 -6.65 -11.45
CA ASP A 130 4.87 -6.15 -11.68
C ASP A 130 4.92 -4.97 -12.67
N GLY A 131 3.96 -4.04 -12.60
CA GLY A 131 3.86 -2.91 -13.53
C GLY A 131 3.10 -3.20 -14.82
N THR A 132 2.66 -4.44 -15.05
CA THR A 132 1.99 -4.86 -16.29
C THR A 132 0.51 -5.11 -16.04
N LEU A 133 -0.37 -4.43 -16.78
CA LEU A 133 -1.81 -4.68 -16.74
C LEU A 133 -2.11 -6.08 -17.29
N VAL A 134 -2.70 -6.94 -16.46
CA VAL A 134 -3.02 -8.34 -16.80
C VAL A 134 -4.50 -8.50 -17.14
N THR A 135 -5.38 -7.76 -16.46
CA THR A 135 -6.82 -7.80 -16.72
C THR A 135 -7.38 -6.38 -16.70
N LYS A 136 -8.23 -6.08 -17.69
CA LYS A 136 -9.15 -4.95 -17.71
C LYS A 136 -10.56 -5.52 -17.75
N ALA A 137 -11.38 -5.22 -16.74
CA ALA A 137 -12.77 -5.60 -16.75
C ALA A 137 -13.45 -4.86 -17.92
N VAL A 138 -14.10 -5.66 -18.76
CA VAL A 138 -14.98 -5.17 -19.82
C VAL A 138 -16.17 -4.49 -19.13
N SER A 139 -16.42 -3.26 -19.55
CA SER A 139 -17.56 -2.40 -19.20
C SER A 139 -18.90 -3.13 -19.10
#